data_AF-A0A1G3RQB3-F1
#
_entry.id   AF-A0A1G3RQB3-F1
#
_cell.length_a   1.000
_cell.length_b   1.000
_cell.length_c   1.000
_cell.angle_alpha   90.00
_cell.angle_beta   90.00
_cell.angle_gamma   90.00
#
_symmetry.space_group_name_H-M   'P 1'
#
loop_
_entity.id
_entity.type
_entity.pdbx_description
1 polymer ?
#
loop_
_entity_poly.entity_id
_entity_poly.type
_entity_poly.pdbx_seq_one_letter_code
_entity_poly.pdbx_strand_id
1 'polypeptide(L)'
;MGAFIASCNSPMGVSSGIDGGAQLAASRSISQEGSSLGFADSFAVFGGGAGITNQGIHTAIDGDMGTTGASTMITGFHSGTFSYAETPLNVGAVTGYVYTDAPQGSVSDFDHAKLVAADALIAFNDLASKPDGIDPGAGQLGGLTLIPGVYKSASGAFLITDSDLTLDAQGDPEAVWIFQMASSLTVGTPLASSSVMLVNGAQARNVFWQVGSAATINGAGGGTMVGTIIASAGMTFSTAGNETVTTLNGKALSLFAAVTMVNTAINADGIPADVQLVDPVEEPVLEPIVQAVTITGSTADSVVAVPGDGFIIVDNNGGLVTVTEVGTGTIDITNAGGILTATNTGNGIMTISSNAMGTVTVTNTGNGNVSVNATGTEAITITHTGDEDYVYE
;
A
#
# COMPACT_ATOMS: atom_id res chain seq x y z
N MET A 1 55.04 43.86 -21.62
CA MET A 1 55.58 43.71 -22.99
C MET A 1 55.52 42.22 -23.28
N GLY A 2 54.70 41.63 -24.13
CA GLY A 2 54.13 41.96 -25.45
C GLY A 2 54.07 40.59 -26.15
N ALA A 3 52.91 39.94 -26.28
CA ALA A 3 51.92 40.01 -27.36
C ALA A 3 52.32 39.26 -28.67
N PHE A 4 51.31 38.60 -29.25
CA PHE A 4 51.17 37.93 -30.58
C PHE A 4 51.60 36.45 -30.66
N ILE A 5 50.73 35.44 -30.90
CA ILE A 5 49.59 35.19 -31.83
C ILE A 5 49.99 35.06 -33.30
N ALA A 6 49.76 33.86 -33.89
CA ALA A 6 49.29 33.52 -35.26
C ALA A 6 49.82 32.11 -35.65
N SER A 7 49.15 31.22 -36.39
CA SER A 7 47.86 31.18 -37.08
C SER A 7 47.47 29.72 -37.39
N CYS A 8 46.18 29.49 -37.62
CA CYS A 8 45.62 28.28 -38.23
C CYS A 8 45.94 28.16 -39.73
N ASN A 9 46.05 26.95 -40.29
CA ASN A 9 45.16 26.47 -41.36
C ASN A 9 45.35 24.96 -41.66
N SER A 10 44.24 24.29 -41.97
CA SER A 10 44.09 22.85 -42.26
C SER A 10 44.52 22.44 -43.68
N PRO A 11 44.50 21.12 -44.00
CA PRO A 11 43.68 20.71 -45.15
C PRO A 11 42.87 19.40 -44.96
N MET A 12 41.86 19.25 -45.80
CA MET A 12 40.86 18.17 -45.90
C MET A 12 41.32 16.87 -46.61
N GLY A 13 40.69 15.75 -46.23
CA GLY A 13 40.27 14.58 -47.07
C GLY A 13 41.28 13.43 -47.23
N VAL A 14 40.94 12.13 -47.08
CA VAL A 14 39.86 11.34 -47.72
C VAL A 14 39.42 10.13 -46.84
N SER A 15 38.19 9.67 -47.07
CA SER A 15 37.37 8.65 -46.38
C SER A 15 37.83 7.18 -46.40
N SER A 16 37.47 6.42 -45.37
CA SER A 16 36.86 5.07 -45.50
C SER A 16 36.24 4.57 -44.18
N GLY A 17 34.97 4.14 -44.22
CA GLY A 17 34.41 3.10 -43.34
C GLY A 17 33.73 3.57 -42.05
N ILE A 18 32.40 3.51 -42.04
CA ILE A 18 31.52 3.62 -40.87
C ILE A 18 31.45 2.24 -40.21
N ASP A 19 31.80 2.11 -38.93
CA ASP A 19 30.95 1.38 -37.98
C ASP A 19 31.20 1.84 -36.53
N GLY A 20 30.12 1.90 -35.76
CA GLY A 20 29.92 2.86 -34.68
C GLY A 20 30.63 2.63 -33.35
N GLY A 21 30.69 3.72 -32.57
CA GLY A 21 31.15 3.74 -31.19
C GLY A 21 31.78 5.06 -30.76
N ALA A 22 31.24 6.20 -31.16
CA ALA A 22 31.74 7.50 -30.71
C ALA A 22 31.30 7.76 -29.27
N GLN A 23 32.25 7.62 -28.34
CA GLN A 23 32.21 8.23 -27.02
C GLN A 23 31.99 9.75 -27.18
N LEU A 24 30.77 10.20 -26.94
CA LEU A 24 30.48 11.61 -26.69
C LEU A 24 30.47 11.81 -25.18
N ALA A 25 31.64 12.12 -24.63
CA ALA A 25 31.77 12.74 -23.32
C ALA A 25 31.09 14.12 -23.40
N ALA A 26 29.82 14.19 -23.01
CA ALA A 26 29.15 15.46 -22.81
C ALA A 26 29.72 16.12 -21.56
N SER A 27 30.43 17.23 -21.77
CA SER A 27 30.86 18.14 -20.71
C SER A 27 29.64 18.62 -19.93
N ARG A 28 29.45 18.12 -18.70
CA ARG A 28 28.48 18.69 -17.76
C ARG A 28 29.00 20.02 -17.26
N SER A 29 28.34 21.10 -17.68
CA SER A 29 28.38 22.41 -17.04
C SER A 29 27.89 22.26 -15.60
N ILE A 30 28.68 22.69 -14.63
CA ILE A 30 28.36 22.61 -13.21
C ILE A 30 27.47 23.81 -12.86
N SER A 31 26.17 23.67 -13.11
CA SER A 31 25.15 24.32 -12.27
C SER A 31 25.28 23.75 -10.87
N GLN A 32 24.88 24.50 -9.84
CA GLN A 32 24.84 24.02 -8.45
C GLN A 32 23.77 22.91 -8.33
N GLU A 33 24.07 21.72 -8.85
CA GLU A 33 23.10 20.63 -8.99
C GLU A 33 22.95 19.90 -7.66
N GLY A 34 21.70 19.67 -7.26
CA GLY A 34 21.37 18.63 -6.29
C GLY A 34 22.00 17.30 -6.69
N SER A 35 22.25 16.43 -5.70
CA SER A 35 22.83 15.11 -5.95
C SER A 35 22.02 14.37 -7.01
N SER A 36 22.69 13.86 -8.05
CA SER A 36 22.01 13.08 -9.10
C SER A 36 21.67 11.70 -8.54
N LEU A 37 20.38 11.44 -8.34
CA LEU A 37 19.89 10.17 -7.81
C LEU A 37 19.98 9.01 -8.81
N GLY A 38 20.28 9.28 -10.09
CA GLY A 38 20.38 8.26 -11.12
C GLY A 38 19.11 7.39 -11.19
N PHE A 39 19.26 6.08 -11.27
CA PHE A 39 18.17 5.12 -11.21
C PHE A 39 17.40 5.14 -9.87
N ALA A 40 18.01 5.59 -8.77
CA ALA A 40 17.31 5.70 -7.50
C ALA A 40 16.19 6.76 -7.50
N ASP A 41 16.19 7.65 -8.49
CA ASP A 41 15.12 8.66 -8.64
C ASP A 41 13.76 8.05 -9.00
N SER A 42 13.72 6.86 -9.61
CA SER A 42 12.44 6.22 -9.95
C SER A 42 11.73 5.60 -8.76
N PHE A 43 12.40 5.45 -7.60
CA PHE A 43 11.86 4.74 -6.44
C PHE A 43 11.28 5.71 -5.40
N ALA A 44 10.16 5.30 -4.83
CA ALA A 44 9.60 5.83 -3.58
C ALA A 44 10.33 5.22 -2.37
N VAL A 45 10.53 3.90 -2.38
CA VAL A 45 11.07 3.14 -1.25
C VAL A 45 12.08 2.10 -1.71
N PHE A 46 13.26 2.09 -1.08
CA PHE A 46 14.26 1.05 -1.30
C PHE A 46 14.75 0.47 0.04
N GLY A 47 14.64 -0.85 0.20
CA GLY A 47 14.86 -1.57 1.45
C GLY A 47 16.17 -2.37 1.55
N GLY A 48 17.26 -1.89 0.93
CA GLY A 48 18.55 -2.58 0.94
C GLY A 48 18.44 -4.08 0.60
N GLY A 49 19.29 -4.91 1.23
CA GLY A 49 19.17 -6.38 1.14
C GLY A 49 18.22 -7.01 2.16
N ALA A 50 17.71 -6.22 3.12
CA ALA A 50 16.89 -6.71 4.23
C ALA A 50 15.38 -6.52 4.01
N GLY A 51 14.97 -5.87 2.93
CA GLY A 51 13.59 -5.75 2.49
C GLY A 51 12.81 -4.61 3.13
N ILE A 52 11.48 -4.73 3.06
CA ILE A 52 10.54 -3.67 3.42
C ILE A 52 9.38 -4.32 4.18
N THR A 53 9.08 -3.80 5.37
CA THR A 53 8.06 -4.37 6.25
C THR A 53 6.99 -3.34 6.56
N ASN A 54 5.73 -3.66 6.30
CA ASN A 54 4.57 -2.92 6.75
C ASN A 54 3.84 -3.69 7.87
N GLN A 55 3.39 -2.95 8.88
CA GLN A 55 2.55 -3.45 9.98
C GLN A 55 1.30 -2.59 10.21
N GLY A 56 0.92 -1.76 9.23
CA GLY A 56 -0.30 -0.95 9.27
C GLY A 56 -1.24 -1.27 8.13
N ILE A 57 -2.51 -0.87 8.25
CA ILE A 57 -3.57 -1.10 7.25
C ILE A 57 -3.85 0.13 6.37
N HIS A 58 -3.24 1.27 6.70
CA HIS A 58 -3.36 2.53 5.96
C HIS A 58 -2.03 2.93 5.30
N THR A 59 -1.16 1.96 5.03
CA THR A 59 0.12 2.23 4.35
C THR A 59 -0.11 2.34 2.85
N ALA A 60 0.41 3.39 2.25
CA ALA A 60 0.29 3.65 0.82
C ALA A 60 1.62 4.19 0.26
N ILE A 61 2.13 3.54 -0.78
CA ILE A 61 3.35 3.93 -1.48
C ILE A 61 2.96 4.40 -2.87
N ASP A 62 3.13 5.69 -3.12
CA ASP A 62 2.99 6.26 -4.45
C ASP A 62 4.35 6.32 -5.15
N GLY A 63 4.57 5.38 -6.09
CA GLY A 63 5.81 5.19 -6.83
C GLY A 63 6.39 3.78 -6.70
N ASP A 64 7.51 3.55 -7.38
CA ASP A 64 8.14 2.22 -7.42
C ASP A 64 8.81 1.89 -6.08
N MET A 65 8.88 0.59 -5.75
CA MET A 65 9.56 0.10 -4.56
C MET A 65 10.50 -1.07 -4.89
N GLY A 66 11.46 -1.36 -4.01
CA GLY A 66 12.22 -2.59 -4.17
C GLY A 66 13.33 -2.85 -3.17
N THR A 67 14.02 -3.96 -3.42
CA THR A 67 15.07 -4.49 -2.55
C THR A 67 16.05 -5.33 -3.38
N THR A 68 17.31 -5.39 -2.97
CA THR A 68 18.28 -6.37 -3.48
C THR A 68 18.19 -7.72 -2.76
N GLY A 69 17.20 -7.92 -1.89
CA GLY A 69 16.87 -9.21 -1.29
C GLY A 69 15.85 -10.01 -2.11
N ALA A 70 15.62 -11.25 -1.67
CA ALA A 70 14.51 -12.07 -2.14
C ALA A 70 13.17 -11.38 -1.89
N SER A 71 12.19 -11.63 -2.76
CA SER A 71 10.88 -10.97 -2.65
C SER A 71 10.13 -11.30 -1.36
N THR A 72 10.51 -12.38 -0.66
CA THR A 72 10.00 -12.76 0.67
C THR A 72 10.45 -11.81 1.79
N MET A 73 11.43 -10.93 1.54
CA MET A 73 11.83 -9.88 2.48
C MET A 73 10.89 -8.66 2.43
N ILE A 74 9.96 -8.62 1.48
CA ILE A 74 8.86 -7.66 1.46
C ILE A 74 7.67 -8.31 2.16
N THR A 75 7.09 -7.61 3.15
CA THR A 75 5.93 -8.11 3.92
C THR A 75 4.92 -7.02 4.19
N GLY A 76 3.62 -7.36 4.13
CA GLY A 76 2.51 -6.45 4.39
C GLY A 76 2.21 -5.49 3.25
N PHE A 77 2.46 -5.89 2.01
CA PHE A 77 2.16 -5.04 0.84
C PHE A 77 1.46 -5.83 -0.25
N HIS A 78 0.75 -5.12 -1.12
CA HIS A 78 0.36 -5.61 -2.44
C HIS A 78 0.64 -4.56 -3.50
N SER A 79 0.90 -5.04 -4.71
CA SER A 79 0.91 -4.24 -5.94
C SER A 79 -0.22 -4.71 -6.86
N GLY A 80 -0.34 -4.09 -8.03
CA GLY A 80 -1.25 -4.56 -9.07
C GLY A 80 -0.96 -5.98 -9.58
N THR A 81 0.19 -6.59 -9.23
CA THR A 81 0.62 -7.90 -9.74
C THR A 81 0.76 -8.97 -8.66
N PHE A 82 1.02 -8.62 -7.40
CA PHE A 82 1.30 -9.60 -6.35
C PHE A 82 1.03 -9.08 -4.93
N SER A 83 0.67 -10.00 -4.02
CA SER A 83 0.53 -9.73 -2.57
C SER A 83 1.68 -10.35 -1.77
N TYR A 84 2.43 -9.51 -1.07
CA TYR A 84 3.63 -9.83 -0.29
C TYR A 84 3.29 -10.08 1.18
N ALA A 85 2.94 -11.33 1.52
CA ALA A 85 2.69 -11.79 2.90
C ALA A 85 1.73 -10.87 3.69
N GLU A 86 0.64 -10.50 3.04
CA GLU A 86 -0.38 -9.61 3.57
C GLU A 86 -1.36 -10.37 4.47
N THR A 87 -1.86 -9.67 5.48
CA THR A 87 -2.85 -10.11 6.46
C THR A 87 -3.84 -8.97 6.69
N PRO A 88 -4.98 -9.20 7.35
CA PRO A 88 -5.90 -8.13 7.70
C PRO A 88 -5.31 -7.01 8.59
N LEU A 89 -4.10 -7.19 9.14
CA LEU A 89 -3.45 -6.23 10.05
C LEU A 89 -2.25 -5.50 9.43
N ASN A 90 -1.90 -5.77 8.17
CA ASN A 90 -0.76 -5.14 7.50
C ASN A 90 -1.00 -4.93 6.01
N VAL A 91 -2.09 -4.24 5.68
CA VAL A 91 -2.49 -3.92 4.30
C VAL A 91 -1.75 -2.69 3.81
N GLY A 92 -0.90 -2.87 2.79
CA GLY A 92 -0.05 -1.81 2.25
C GLY A 92 -0.17 -1.72 0.73
N ALA A 93 -0.74 -0.64 0.21
CA ALA A 93 -0.92 -0.47 -1.24
C ALA A 93 0.33 0.15 -1.90
N VAL A 94 0.68 -0.32 -3.10
CA VAL A 94 1.78 0.19 -3.90
C VAL A 94 1.27 0.50 -5.30
N THR A 95 1.34 1.76 -5.73
CA THR A 95 0.87 2.18 -7.06
C THR A 95 1.85 1.85 -8.16
N GLY A 96 3.16 1.83 -7.84
CA GLY A 96 4.24 1.53 -8.78
C GLY A 96 4.58 0.05 -8.90
N TYR A 97 5.69 -0.22 -9.58
CA TYR A 97 6.25 -1.55 -9.72
C TYR A 97 7.10 -1.95 -8.51
N VAL A 98 7.19 -3.25 -8.26
CA VAL A 98 7.99 -3.83 -7.17
C VAL A 98 9.16 -4.61 -7.77
N TYR A 99 10.38 -4.12 -7.54
CA TYR A 99 11.62 -4.71 -8.08
C TYR A 99 12.38 -5.48 -7.01
N THR A 100 12.64 -6.76 -7.25
CA THR A 100 13.20 -7.68 -6.25
C THR A 100 13.82 -8.90 -6.93
N ASP A 101 14.53 -9.75 -6.19
CA ASP A 101 14.94 -11.08 -6.64
C ASP A 101 13.77 -12.08 -6.56
N ALA A 102 14.02 -13.31 -7.03
CA ALA A 102 13.12 -14.44 -6.93
C ALA A 102 12.56 -14.62 -5.48
N PRO A 103 11.39 -15.27 -5.32
CA PRO A 103 10.60 -15.95 -6.35
C PRO A 103 9.70 -15.06 -7.22
N GLN A 104 9.35 -13.84 -6.78
CA GLN A 104 8.39 -13.01 -7.53
C GLN A 104 9.04 -12.05 -8.52
N GLY A 105 10.28 -11.61 -8.23
CA GLY A 105 11.03 -10.78 -9.16
C GLY A 105 11.68 -11.61 -10.27
N SER A 106 11.75 -11.01 -11.46
CA SER A 106 12.54 -11.53 -12.57
C SER A 106 14.02 -11.17 -12.44
N VAL A 107 14.87 -11.79 -13.27
CA VAL A 107 16.30 -11.41 -13.34
C VAL A 107 16.48 -9.94 -13.71
N SER A 108 15.66 -9.41 -14.62
CA SER A 108 15.68 -7.99 -14.99
C SER A 108 15.26 -7.08 -13.84
N ASP A 109 14.28 -7.49 -13.04
CA ASP A 109 13.86 -6.70 -11.88
C ASP A 109 14.97 -6.63 -10.83
N PHE A 110 15.62 -7.77 -10.59
CA PHE A 110 16.75 -7.83 -9.67
C PHE A 110 17.95 -7.01 -10.15
N ASP A 111 18.28 -7.06 -11.44
CA ASP A 111 19.35 -6.25 -12.00
C ASP A 111 19.02 -4.75 -11.96
N HIS A 112 17.76 -4.37 -12.17
CA HIS A 112 17.30 -2.99 -11.98
C HIS A 112 17.45 -2.54 -10.51
N ALA A 113 17.02 -3.37 -9.55
CA ALA A 113 17.19 -3.09 -8.12
C ALA A 113 18.66 -2.91 -7.70
N LYS A 114 19.60 -3.63 -8.33
CA LYS A 114 21.05 -3.43 -8.10
C LYS A 114 21.56 -2.09 -8.62
N LEU A 115 21.07 -1.64 -9.78
CA LEU A 115 21.42 -0.32 -10.32
C LEU A 115 20.91 0.80 -9.40
N VAL A 116 19.68 0.65 -8.90
CA VAL A 116 19.08 1.56 -7.91
C VAL A 116 19.93 1.61 -6.63
N ALA A 117 20.33 0.46 -6.08
CA ALA A 117 21.19 0.39 -4.91
C ALA A 117 22.55 1.07 -5.14
N ALA A 118 23.16 0.85 -6.31
CA ALA A 118 24.43 1.45 -6.67
C ALA A 118 24.34 2.98 -6.78
N ASP A 119 23.31 3.49 -7.44
CA ASP A 119 23.10 4.93 -7.61
C ASP A 119 22.70 5.62 -6.30
N ALA A 120 21.91 4.96 -5.44
CA ALA A 120 21.63 5.44 -4.09
C ALA A 120 22.91 5.57 -3.25
N LEU A 121 23.83 4.60 -3.37
CA LEU A 121 25.14 4.66 -2.69
C LEU A 121 26.03 5.77 -3.28
N ILE A 122 26.01 5.99 -4.59
CA ILE A 122 26.72 7.11 -5.22
C ILE A 122 26.16 8.43 -4.71
N ALA A 123 24.84 8.60 -4.69
CA ALA A 123 24.18 9.79 -4.20
C ALA A 123 24.49 10.05 -2.72
N PHE A 124 24.47 9.01 -1.88
CA PHE A 124 24.87 9.10 -0.48
C PHE A 124 26.30 9.63 -0.31
N ASN A 125 27.25 9.08 -1.07
CA ASN A 125 28.65 9.50 -1.02
C ASN A 125 28.85 10.92 -1.57
N ASP A 126 28.14 11.30 -2.64
CA ASP A 126 28.16 12.66 -3.17
C ASP A 126 27.64 13.66 -2.13
N LEU A 127 26.49 13.38 -1.52
CA LEU A 127 25.92 14.20 -0.45
C LEU A 127 26.89 14.33 0.73
N ALA A 128 27.51 13.22 1.17
CA ALA A 128 28.50 13.23 2.24
C ALA A 128 29.80 13.97 1.87
N SER A 129 30.12 14.09 0.57
CA SER A 129 31.31 14.78 0.07
C SER A 129 31.15 16.29 -0.08
N LYS A 130 29.91 16.82 0.00
CA LYS A 130 29.68 18.27 -0.05
C LYS A 130 30.43 18.94 1.11
N PRO A 131 30.96 20.17 0.91
CA PRO A 131 31.63 20.91 1.97
C PRO A 131 30.76 21.00 3.22
N ASP A 132 31.39 20.79 4.38
CA ASP A 132 30.72 20.78 5.67
C ASP A 132 29.92 22.07 5.90
N GLY A 133 28.67 21.89 6.30
CA GLY A 133 27.74 22.95 6.68
C GLY A 133 27.89 23.42 8.12
N ILE A 134 27.08 24.41 8.50
CA ILE A 134 26.91 24.81 9.90
C ILE A 134 26.01 23.83 10.66
N ASP A 135 26.14 23.79 11.98
CA ASP A 135 25.23 23.10 12.90
C ASP A 135 24.41 24.11 13.72
N PRO A 136 23.27 24.60 13.20
CA PRO A 136 22.61 25.80 13.72
C PRO A 136 21.95 25.61 15.09
N GLY A 137 21.69 24.37 15.51
CA GLY A 137 21.05 24.07 16.79
C GLY A 137 21.76 22.95 17.57
N ALA A 138 23.06 22.75 17.32
CA ALA A 138 23.87 21.72 17.98
C ALA A 138 23.22 20.32 17.90
N GLY A 139 22.70 19.98 16.72
CA GLY A 139 21.99 18.74 16.45
C GLY A 139 20.46 18.81 16.62
N GLN A 140 19.88 19.85 17.23
CA GLN A 140 18.43 20.06 17.24
C GLN A 140 18.01 21.03 16.14
N LEU A 141 17.14 20.59 15.24
CA LEU A 141 16.61 21.40 14.14
C LEU A 141 15.15 21.82 14.36
N GLY A 142 14.43 21.19 15.30
CA GLY A 142 13.06 21.54 15.63
C GLY A 142 12.95 22.99 16.12
N GLY A 143 11.95 23.72 15.61
CA GLY A 143 11.73 25.14 15.90
C GLY A 143 12.61 26.11 15.11
N LEU A 144 13.53 25.61 14.26
CA LEU A 144 14.35 26.46 13.40
C LEU A 144 13.65 26.78 12.08
N THR A 145 14.03 27.91 11.49
CA THR A 145 13.80 28.22 10.07
C THR A 145 15.13 28.27 9.36
N LEU A 146 15.31 27.41 8.37
CA LEU A 146 16.57 27.24 7.65
C LEU A 146 16.42 27.69 6.21
N ILE A 147 17.28 28.62 5.81
CA ILE A 147 17.45 29.04 4.41
C ILE A 147 18.21 27.95 3.62
N PRO A 148 18.31 28.04 2.29
CA PRO A 148 18.98 27.00 1.49
C PRO A 148 20.46 26.86 1.87
N GLY A 149 20.95 25.62 1.94
CA GLY A 149 22.33 25.37 2.34
C GLY A 149 22.66 23.92 2.72
N VAL A 150 23.94 23.70 3.02
CA VAL A 150 24.44 22.46 3.61
C VAL A 150 24.48 22.63 5.14
N TYR A 151 24.02 21.61 5.85
CA TYR A 151 23.96 21.53 7.30
C TYR A 151 24.61 20.24 7.75
N LYS A 152 25.54 20.31 8.71
CA LYS A 152 26.24 19.13 9.20
C LYS A 152 26.19 19.06 10.71
N SER A 153 25.71 17.93 11.24
CA SER A 153 25.66 17.73 12.68
C SER A 153 27.05 17.54 13.26
N ALA A 154 27.41 18.35 14.26
CA ALA A 154 28.67 18.21 14.98
C ALA A 154 28.64 17.00 15.94
N SER A 155 27.46 16.67 16.49
CA SER A 155 27.27 15.47 17.34
C SER A 155 27.17 14.19 16.52
N GLY A 156 26.97 14.32 15.21
CA GLY A 156 26.72 13.21 14.28
C GLY A 156 25.25 12.88 14.10
N ALA A 157 24.32 13.42 14.89
CA ALA A 157 22.88 13.19 14.77
C ALA A 157 22.09 14.49 14.59
N PHE A 158 20.98 14.42 13.86
CA PHE A 158 19.98 15.48 13.86
C PHE A 158 18.68 15.01 14.53
N LEU A 159 18.07 15.92 15.27
CA LEU A 159 16.81 15.80 15.96
C LEU A 159 15.84 16.85 15.41
N ILE A 160 14.58 16.49 15.24
CA ILE A 160 13.46 17.39 15.01
C ILE A 160 12.39 16.98 16.01
N THR A 161 12.59 17.33 17.28
CA THR A 161 11.80 16.77 18.40
C THR A 161 11.14 17.83 19.27
N ASP A 162 11.66 19.06 19.25
CA ASP A 162 11.16 20.14 20.12
C ASP A 162 9.96 20.85 19.49
N SER A 163 9.96 20.97 18.16
CA SER A 163 8.88 21.53 17.34
C SER A 163 9.14 21.23 15.86
N ASP A 164 8.30 21.75 14.98
CA ASP A 164 8.45 21.61 13.54
C ASP A 164 9.67 22.39 13.02
N LEU A 165 10.32 21.85 11.99
CA LEU A 165 11.40 22.52 11.25
C LEU A 165 10.81 23.23 10.03
N THR A 166 11.20 24.47 9.76
CA THR A 166 10.79 25.19 8.54
C THR A 166 11.98 25.34 7.58
N LEU A 167 11.77 25.02 6.31
CA LEU A 167 12.71 25.26 5.21
C LEU A 167 12.16 26.38 4.32
N ASP A 168 12.89 27.49 4.25
CA ASP A 168 12.48 28.71 3.58
C ASP A 168 13.32 28.97 2.32
N ALA A 169 12.70 28.79 1.15
CA ALA A 169 13.34 29.01 -0.15
C ALA A 169 13.66 30.47 -0.45
N GLN A 170 13.15 31.44 0.34
CA GLN A 170 13.32 32.87 0.10
C GLN A 170 12.89 33.32 -1.32
N GLY A 171 11.93 32.61 -1.90
CA GLY A 171 11.42 32.85 -3.25
C GLY A 171 12.17 32.14 -4.37
N ASP A 172 13.20 31.34 -4.08
CA ASP A 172 13.94 30.54 -5.06
C ASP A 172 13.39 29.10 -5.13
N PRO A 173 12.64 28.71 -6.17
CA PRO A 173 12.13 27.35 -6.29
C PRO A 173 13.25 26.31 -6.43
N GLU A 174 14.42 26.70 -6.93
CA GLU A 174 15.56 25.80 -7.10
C GLU A 174 16.47 25.76 -5.86
N ALA A 175 16.02 26.34 -4.74
CA ALA A 175 16.66 26.25 -3.44
C ALA A 175 16.89 24.80 -3.00
N VAL A 176 18.10 24.50 -2.53
CA VAL A 176 18.53 23.16 -2.10
C VAL A 176 18.92 23.14 -0.62
N TRP A 177 18.52 22.07 0.07
CA TRP A 177 18.95 21.75 1.43
C TRP A 177 19.64 20.38 1.46
N ILE A 178 20.81 20.32 2.09
CA ILE A 178 21.53 19.06 2.31
C ILE A 178 21.84 18.93 3.79
N PHE A 179 21.31 17.90 4.43
CA PHE A 179 21.57 17.56 5.83
C PHE A 179 22.51 16.36 5.89
N GLN A 180 23.69 16.55 6.47
CA GLN A 180 24.72 15.54 6.64
C GLN A 180 24.82 15.14 8.12
N MET A 181 24.73 13.85 8.41
CA MET A 181 24.87 13.34 9.77
C MET A 181 25.56 11.97 9.77
N ALA A 182 26.55 11.79 10.65
CA ALA A 182 27.35 10.57 10.72
C ALA A 182 26.59 9.38 11.35
N SER A 183 25.59 9.64 12.17
CA SER A 183 24.76 8.66 12.85
C SER A 183 23.29 8.80 12.42
N SER A 184 22.42 9.33 13.27
CA SER A 184 20.97 9.17 13.13
C SER A 184 20.22 10.45 12.80
N LEU A 185 19.07 10.27 12.17
CA LEU A 185 18.01 11.28 12.10
C LEU A 185 16.84 10.83 12.97
N THR A 186 16.36 11.68 13.87
CA THR A 186 15.14 11.42 14.66
C THR A 186 14.15 12.56 14.49
N VAL A 187 12.95 12.24 14.01
CA VAL A 187 11.84 13.20 13.86
C VAL A 187 10.71 12.79 14.79
N GLY A 188 10.19 13.74 15.54
CA GLY A 188 9.20 13.51 16.59
C GLY A 188 9.77 12.76 17.80
N THR A 189 8.91 12.56 18.77
CA THR A 189 9.17 11.78 19.99
C THR A 189 8.25 10.55 20.01
N PRO A 190 8.44 9.61 20.95
CA PRO A 190 7.50 8.51 21.13
C PRO A 190 6.07 8.92 21.49
N LEU A 191 5.82 10.19 21.83
CA LEU A 191 4.52 10.70 22.28
C LEU A 191 3.95 11.82 21.39
N ALA A 192 4.72 12.36 20.44
CA ALA A 192 4.30 13.46 19.60
C ALA A 192 5.07 13.45 18.27
N SER A 193 4.36 13.67 17.17
CA SER A 193 4.96 13.88 15.85
C SER A 193 5.57 15.28 15.71
N SER A 194 6.51 15.42 14.79
CA SER A 194 6.97 16.71 14.27
C SER A 194 6.95 16.69 12.75
N SER A 195 6.98 17.88 12.15
CA SER A 195 6.94 18.06 10.71
C SER A 195 8.10 18.90 10.19
N VAL A 196 8.40 18.72 8.90
CA VAL A 196 9.25 19.61 8.13
C VAL A 196 8.36 20.40 7.17
N MET A 197 8.29 21.71 7.37
CA MET A 197 7.46 22.63 6.61
C MET A 197 8.27 23.26 5.48
N LEU A 198 7.70 23.28 4.27
CA LEU A 198 8.27 23.96 3.11
C LEU A 198 7.54 25.29 2.91
N VAL A 199 8.28 26.40 2.84
CA VAL A 199 7.69 27.73 2.63
C VAL A 199 8.39 28.50 1.50
N ASN A 200 7.72 29.54 1.01
CA ASN A 200 8.24 30.50 0.04
C ASN A 200 8.85 29.88 -1.23
N GLY A 201 8.25 28.80 -1.73
CA GLY A 201 8.68 28.11 -2.95
C GLY A 201 9.60 26.91 -2.73
N ALA A 202 9.87 26.51 -1.49
CA ALA A 202 10.68 25.33 -1.20
C ALA A 202 9.99 24.06 -1.72
N GLN A 203 10.77 23.15 -2.32
CA GLN A 203 10.27 21.93 -2.95
C GLN A 203 10.95 20.71 -2.35
N ALA A 204 10.16 19.68 -2.03
CA ALA A 204 10.64 18.45 -1.38
C ALA A 204 11.75 17.76 -2.19
N ARG A 205 11.65 17.74 -3.53
CA ARG A 205 12.67 17.17 -4.42
C ARG A 205 14.07 17.78 -4.25
N ASN A 206 14.19 18.97 -3.66
CA ASN A 206 15.46 19.67 -3.45
C ASN A 206 15.96 19.55 -1.99
N VAL A 207 15.34 18.70 -1.17
CA VAL A 207 15.73 18.45 0.22
C VAL A 207 16.34 17.06 0.32
N PHE A 208 17.57 16.97 0.83
CA PHE A 208 18.32 15.71 0.93
C PHE A 208 18.81 15.47 2.35
N TRP A 209 18.61 14.24 2.84
CA TRP A 209 19.05 13.78 4.15
C TRP A 209 20.02 12.62 3.99
N GLN A 210 21.31 12.87 4.22
CA GLN A 210 22.37 11.87 4.23
C GLN A 210 22.55 11.37 5.67
N VAL A 211 22.09 10.14 5.94
CA VAL A 211 22.02 9.56 7.30
C VAL A 211 23.02 8.41 7.43
N GLY A 212 24.10 8.63 8.17
CA GLY A 212 25.22 7.70 8.30
C GLY A 212 24.90 6.38 9.00
N SER A 213 23.76 6.30 9.69
CA SER A 213 23.20 5.09 10.31
C SER A 213 21.70 5.00 9.96
N ALA A 214 20.81 5.02 10.95
CA ALA A 214 19.37 4.85 10.78
C ALA A 214 18.58 6.16 10.96
N ALA A 215 17.43 6.24 10.29
CA ALA A 215 16.44 7.29 10.54
C ALA A 215 15.21 6.74 11.27
N THR A 216 14.67 7.51 12.20
CA THR A 216 13.40 7.24 12.89
C THR A 216 12.47 8.42 12.70
N ILE A 217 11.35 8.19 12.01
CA ILE A 217 10.42 9.23 11.60
C ILE A 217 9.10 9.02 12.33
N ASN A 218 8.77 9.98 13.19
CA ASN A 218 7.50 10.12 13.91
C ASN A 218 7.01 8.81 14.52
N GLY A 219 7.78 8.27 15.48
CA GLY A 219 7.44 7.02 16.16
C GLY A 219 6.06 6.98 16.82
N ALA A 220 5.46 8.14 17.11
CA ALA A 220 4.10 8.30 17.64
C ALA A 220 2.99 8.28 16.55
N GLY A 221 3.34 8.06 15.27
CA GLY A 221 2.43 8.28 14.14
C GLY A 221 2.22 9.77 13.84
N GLY A 222 1.62 10.08 12.69
CA GLY A 222 1.38 11.46 12.26
C GLY A 222 2.62 12.22 11.74
N GLY A 223 2.45 13.53 11.57
CA GLY A 223 3.47 14.45 11.07
C GLY A 223 3.84 14.27 9.60
N THR A 224 4.56 15.25 9.05
CA THR A 224 5.01 15.25 7.66
C THR A 224 6.52 15.41 7.57
N MET A 225 7.20 14.41 7.01
CA MET A 225 8.60 14.48 6.61
C MET A 225 8.69 14.87 5.13
N VAL A 226 9.76 15.56 4.74
CA VAL A 226 9.97 15.97 3.34
C VAL A 226 11.38 15.67 2.87
N GLY A 227 11.52 15.35 1.60
CA GLY A 227 12.80 15.16 0.93
C GLY A 227 13.21 13.71 0.70
N THR A 228 14.37 13.56 0.07
CA THR A 228 15.00 12.25 -0.16
C THR A 228 15.87 11.89 1.03
N ILE A 229 15.50 10.84 1.75
CA ILE A 229 16.27 10.29 2.88
C ILE A 229 17.08 9.10 2.36
N ILE A 230 18.40 9.20 2.48
CA ILE A 230 19.32 8.11 2.18
C ILE A 230 20.02 7.68 3.47
N ALA A 231 19.61 6.52 4.00
CA ALA A 231 20.10 5.99 5.26
C ALA A 231 20.95 4.73 5.05
N SER A 232 22.07 4.62 5.77
CA SER A 232 22.94 3.44 5.62
C SER A 232 22.34 2.19 6.29
N ALA A 233 21.75 2.36 7.47
CA ALA A 233 21.41 1.27 8.39
C ALA A 233 19.91 1.15 8.70
N GLY A 234 19.05 1.59 7.77
CA GLY A 234 17.61 1.36 7.84
C GLY A 234 16.80 2.57 8.25
N MET A 235 15.49 2.44 8.12
CA MET A 235 14.55 3.52 8.46
C MET A 235 13.28 2.95 9.07
N THR A 236 12.73 3.68 10.05
CA THR A 236 11.45 3.37 10.66
C THR A 236 10.50 4.55 10.55
N PHE A 237 9.26 4.28 10.14
CA PHE A 237 8.17 5.24 10.12
C PHE A 237 7.08 4.74 11.04
N SER A 238 6.71 5.56 12.04
CA SER A 238 5.74 5.20 13.06
C SER A 238 6.11 3.92 13.83
N THR A 239 5.24 3.51 14.75
CA THR A 239 5.35 2.25 15.49
C THR A 239 3.99 1.54 15.56
N ALA A 240 4.00 0.24 15.87
CA ALA A 240 2.79 -0.57 15.88
C ALA A 240 1.75 -0.02 16.87
N GLY A 241 0.48 -0.01 16.45
CA GLY A 241 -0.65 0.51 17.24
C GLY A 241 -0.93 2.00 17.08
N ASN A 242 -0.16 2.73 16.26
CA ASN A 242 -0.50 4.11 15.89
C ASN A 242 -1.44 4.12 14.69
N GLU A 243 -2.63 4.71 14.85
CA GLU A 243 -3.63 4.84 13.78
C GLU A 243 -3.37 6.04 12.86
N THR A 244 -2.70 7.09 13.38
CA THR A 244 -2.47 8.32 12.63
C THR A 244 -1.38 8.12 11.57
N VAL A 245 -1.71 8.43 10.32
CA VAL A 245 -0.80 8.25 9.18
C VAL A 245 0.42 9.18 9.27
N THR A 246 1.63 8.61 9.19
CA THR A 246 2.88 9.38 9.00
C THR A 246 3.12 9.60 7.52
N THR A 247 3.40 10.83 7.11
CA THR A 247 3.60 11.17 5.68
C THR A 247 5.07 11.46 5.38
N LEU A 248 5.57 10.94 4.26
CA LEU A 248 6.81 11.37 3.61
C LEU A 248 6.50 11.90 2.21
N ASN A 249 6.75 13.19 1.99
CA ASN A 249 6.78 13.77 0.65
C ASN A 249 8.21 13.69 0.14
N GLY A 250 8.54 12.64 -0.61
CA GLY A 250 9.89 12.35 -1.08
C GLY A 250 10.17 10.85 -1.09
N LYS A 251 11.42 10.47 -0.82
CA LYS A 251 11.92 9.11 -1.04
C LYS A 251 12.60 8.54 0.19
N ALA A 252 12.38 7.26 0.46
CA ALA A 252 13.01 6.52 1.55
C ALA A 252 13.96 5.45 0.98
N LEU A 253 15.24 5.80 0.83
CA LEU A 253 16.28 4.92 0.29
C LEU A 253 17.21 4.39 1.41
N SER A 254 17.00 3.14 1.86
CA SER A 254 17.90 2.46 2.78
C SER A 254 18.94 1.64 2.00
N LEU A 255 20.22 1.90 2.24
CA LEU A 255 21.31 1.27 1.47
C LEU A 255 21.47 -0.22 1.78
N PHE A 256 21.49 -0.59 3.06
CA PHE A 256 21.86 -1.95 3.48
C PHE A 256 20.77 -2.67 4.27
N ALA A 257 20.06 -1.94 5.14
CA ALA A 257 19.06 -2.53 6.05
C ALA A 257 17.62 -2.25 5.59
N ALA A 258 16.66 -2.71 6.39
CA ALA A 258 15.26 -2.66 6.03
C ALA A 258 14.65 -1.26 6.22
N VAL A 259 13.54 -1.04 5.52
CA VAL A 259 12.60 0.03 5.86
C VAL A 259 11.36 -0.58 6.50
N THR A 260 10.99 -0.11 7.68
CA THR A 260 9.82 -0.59 8.43
C THR A 260 8.82 0.53 8.62
N MET A 261 7.55 0.25 8.39
CA MET A 261 6.47 1.24 8.37
C MET A 261 5.23 0.74 9.10
N VAL A 262 4.50 1.69 9.68
CA VAL A 262 3.13 1.49 10.18
C VAL A 262 2.30 2.69 9.73
N ASN A 263 1.19 2.44 9.03
CA ASN A 263 0.26 3.47 8.57
C ASN A 263 1.02 4.67 7.98
N THR A 264 1.79 4.42 6.91
CA THR A 264 2.70 5.42 6.34
C THR A 264 2.32 5.70 4.89
N ALA A 265 2.23 6.98 4.54
CA ALA A 265 2.06 7.44 3.17
C ALA A 265 3.38 7.98 2.62
N ILE A 266 3.83 7.49 1.46
CA ILE A 266 5.05 7.97 0.80
C ILE A 266 4.71 8.44 -0.61
N ASN A 267 4.96 9.72 -0.89
CA ASN A 267 4.67 10.37 -2.16
C ASN A 267 5.98 10.72 -2.88
N ALA A 268 6.38 9.90 -3.86
CA ALA A 268 7.74 9.96 -4.43
C ALA A 268 8.06 11.20 -5.25
N ASP A 269 7.05 11.87 -5.81
CA ASP A 269 7.18 13.12 -6.55
C ASP A 269 7.33 14.36 -5.64
N GLY A 270 7.18 14.16 -4.33
CA GLY A 270 7.29 15.21 -3.32
C GLY A 270 6.11 16.17 -3.31
N ILE A 271 5.08 15.92 -4.13
CA ILE A 271 3.79 16.55 -4.00
C ILE A 271 3.08 15.72 -2.94
N PRO A 272 2.52 16.32 -1.87
CA PRO A 272 1.57 15.57 -1.07
C PRO A 272 0.58 15.01 -2.06
N ALA A 273 0.46 13.69 -2.16
CA ALA A 273 -0.72 13.13 -2.77
C ALA A 273 -1.86 13.94 -2.15
N ASP A 274 -2.74 14.54 -2.97
CA ASP A 274 -4.05 14.85 -2.46
C ASP A 274 -4.39 13.59 -1.71
N VAL A 275 -4.49 13.67 -0.39
CA VAL A 275 -4.92 12.55 0.40
C VAL A 275 -6.34 12.45 -0.09
N GLN A 276 -6.52 11.70 -1.19
CA GLN A 276 -7.59 10.78 -1.30
C GLN A 276 -7.35 9.90 -0.07
N LEU A 277 -7.76 10.43 1.08
CA LEU A 277 -8.88 9.86 1.74
C LEU A 277 -9.82 9.61 0.56
N VAL A 278 -9.69 8.43 -0.05
CA VAL A 278 -10.85 7.58 -0.07
C VAL A 278 -11.43 7.80 1.32
N ASP A 279 -12.36 8.75 1.44
CA ASP A 279 -13.23 8.90 2.61
C ASP A 279 -13.50 7.45 2.97
N PRO A 280 -12.94 6.96 4.10
CA PRO A 280 -12.54 5.56 4.26
C PRO A 280 -13.59 4.73 3.59
N VAL A 281 -13.34 4.22 2.35
CA VAL A 281 -14.42 3.90 1.37
C VAL A 281 -15.56 3.40 2.21
N GLU A 282 -16.60 4.22 2.43
CA GLU A 282 -17.53 3.98 3.54
C GLU A 282 -17.94 2.53 3.41
N GLU A 283 -17.37 1.63 4.23
CA GLU A 283 -17.15 0.20 3.90
C GLU A 283 -18.31 -0.26 3.06
N PRO A 284 -18.20 -0.30 1.69
CA PRO A 284 -19.27 0.10 0.76
C PRO A 284 -20.56 -0.38 1.34
N VAL A 285 -21.31 0.47 2.10
CA VAL A 285 -22.24 -0.03 3.15
C VAL A 285 -22.89 -1.23 2.53
N LEU A 286 -22.42 -2.42 2.93
CA LEU A 286 -22.89 -3.62 2.27
C LEU A 286 -24.26 -3.68 2.91
N GLU A 287 -25.24 -2.97 2.33
CA GLU A 287 -26.58 -3.50 2.27
C GLU A 287 -26.32 -4.93 1.92
N PRO A 288 -26.56 -5.87 2.86
CA PRO A 288 -26.10 -7.22 2.70
C PRO A 288 -26.63 -7.61 1.33
N ILE A 289 -25.71 -7.78 0.37
CA ILE A 289 -26.04 -8.39 -0.90
C ILE A 289 -26.25 -9.83 -0.51
N VAL A 290 -27.45 -10.05 0.02
CA VAL A 290 -28.18 -11.29 -0.05
C VAL A 290 -28.27 -11.57 -1.54
N GLN A 291 -27.19 -12.12 -2.08
CA GLN A 291 -27.22 -12.67 -3.41
C GLN A 291 -28.06 -13.93 -3.27
N ALA A 292 -29.36 -13.78 -3.48
CA ALA A 292 -30.28 -14.89 -3.48
C ALA A 292 -29.76 -15.92 -4.49
N VAL A 293 -29.37 -17.09 -3.99
CA VAL A 293 -29.09 -18.23 -4.87
C VAL A 293 -30.44 -18.69 -5.40
N THR A 294 -30.76 -18.36 -6.65
CA THR A 294 -32.00 -18.82 -7.31
C THR A 294 -31.76 -20.19 -7.94
N ILE A 295 -32.46 -21.21 -7.45
CA ILE A 295 -32.43 -22.57 -8.03
C ILE A 295 -33.73 -22.78 -8.83
N THR A 296 -33.62 -23.04 -10.12
CA THR A 296 -34.75 -23.35 -11.02
C THR A 296 -34.50 -24.65 -11.80
N GLY A 297 -35.50 -25.52 -11.94
CA GLY A 297 -35.36 -26.70 -12.78
C GLY A 297 -36.62 -27.58 -12.85
N SER A 298 -36.86 -28.21 -14.01
CA SER A 298 -38.00 -29.12 -14.26
C SER A 298 -37.62 -30.61 -14.28
N THR A 299 -36.38 -30.98 -13.95
CA THR A 299 -35.88 -32.39 -13.95
C THR A 299 -34.73 -32.63 -12.96
N ALA A 300 -34.68 -31.95 -11.81
CA ALA A 300 -33.53 -32.05 -10.90
C ALA A 300 -33.70 -33.16 -9.85
N ASP A 301 -32.66 -33.99 -9.71
CA ASP A 301 -32.30 -34.75 -8.52
C ASP A 301 -31.07 -34.02 -7.97
N SER A 302 -31.23 -33.10 -7.02
CA SER A 302 -30.10 -32.44 -6.34
C SER A 302 -30.52 -31.83 -5.02
N VAL A 303 -29.97 -32.41 -3.96
CA VAL A 303 -30.04 -32.00 -2.56
C VAL A 303 -29.08 -30.82 -2.35
N VAL A 304 -29.58 -29.66 -1.90
CA VAL A 304 -28.73 -28.52 -1.49
C VAL A 304 -28.94 -28.27 0.00
N ALA A 305 -27.86 -28.44 0.78
CA ALA A 305 -27.79 -28.03 2.18
C ALA A 305 -27.23 -26.62 2.26
N VAL A 306 -27.83 -25.77 3.09
CA VAL A 306 -27.47 -24.35 3.20
C VAL A 306 -26.97 -24.06 4.60
N PRO A 307 -25.64 -24.02 4.82
CA PRO A 307 -25.08 -23.54 6.08
C PRO A 307 -24.80 -22.04 6.05
N GLY A 308 -25.33 -21.27 7.03
CA GLY A 308 -24.95 -19.86 7.24
C GLY A 308 -26.10 -18.91 7.60
N ASP A 309 -25.86 -17.61 7.40
CA ASP A 309 -26.74 -16.45 7.64
C ASP A 309 -27.32 -15.84 6.34
N GLY A 310 -27.13 -16.51 5.20
CA GLY A 310 -27.59 -16.04 3.88
C GLY A 310 -29.09 -16.21 3.63
N PHE A 311 -29.56 -15.73 2.46
CA PHE A 311 -30.96 -15.88 2.03
C PHE A 311 -31.07 -16.49 0.64
N ILE A 312 -32.01 -17.42 0.46
CA ILE A 312 -32.13 -18.30 -0.72
C ILE A 312 -33.56 -18.33 -1.23
N ILE A 313 -33.70 -18.35 -2.56
CA ILE A 313 -34.99 -18.50 -3.25
C ILE A 313 -34.98 -19.82 -4.02
N VAL A 314 -35.97 -20.67 -3.76
CA VAL A 314 -36.17 -21.95 -4.44
C VAL A 314 -37.46 -21.91 -5.24
N ASP A 315 -37.38 -22.08 -6.56
CA ASP A 315 -38.57 -22.15 -7.44
C ASP A 315 -38.71 -23.56 -8.03
N ASN A 316 -39.62 -24.37 -7.49
CA ASN A 316 -39.95 -25.69 -8.01
C ASN A 316 -41.15 -25.64 -8.96
N ASN A 317 -40.89 -25.79 -10.27
CA ASN A 317 -41.90 -25.72 -11.33
C ASN A 317 -42.26 -27.10 -11.94
N GLY A 318 -42.03 -28.20 -11.23
CA GLY A 318 -42.40 -29.55 -11.69
C GLY A 318 -41.46 -30.70 -11.32
N GLY A 319 -40.38 -30.45 -10.57
CA GLY A 319 -39.34 -31.43 -10.24
C GLY A 319 -39.52 -32.10 -8.87
N LEU A 320 -38.58 -32.99 -8.52
CA LEU A 320 -38.37 -33.45 -7.15
C LEU A 320 -37.36 -32.52 -6.49
N VAL A 321 -37.79 -31.75 -5.49
CA VAL A 321 -36.92 -30.79 -4.80
C VAL A 321 -36.75 -31.19 -3.35
N THR A 322 -35.50 -31.23 -2.90
CA THR A 322 -35.15 -31.45 -1.49
C THR A 322 -34.29 -30.30 -0.99
N VAL A 323 -34.75 -29.61 0.05
CA VAL A 323 -34.10 -28.43 0.64
C VAL A 323 -33.83 -28.68 2.11
N THR A 324 -32.63 -28.35 2.58
CA THR A 324 -32.27 -28.41 4.00
C THR A 324 -31.69 -27.09 4.50
N GLU A 325 -32.34 -26.46 5.47
CA GLU A 325 -31.81 -25.33 6.25
C GLU A 325 -31.00 -25.87 7.44
N VAL A 326 -29.74 -25.44 7.51
CA VAL A 326 -28.79 -25.73 8.60
C VAL A 326 -28.13 -24.43 9.04
N GLY A 327 -28.84 -23.51 9.68
CA GLY A 327 -28.21 -22.23 10.06
C GLY A 327 -29.12 -21.23 10.75
N THR A 328 -28.86 -19.95 10.51
CA THR A 328 -29.72 -18.82 10.95
C THR A 328 -30.23 -18.04 9.75
N GLY A 329 -30.12 -18.62 8.55
CA GLY A 329 -30.42 -17.97 7.27
C GLY A 329 -31.91 -17.95 6.96
N THR A 330 -32.26 -17.45 5.79
CA THR A 330 -33.66 -17.48 5.31
C THR A 330 -33.79 -18.29 4.01
N ILE A 331 -34.81 -19.11 3.90
CA ILE A 331 -35.14 -19.83 2.67
C ILE A 331 -36.59 -19.55 2.30
N ASP A 332 -36.81 -18.96 1.12
CA ASP A 332 -38.13 -18.80 0.52
C ASP A 332 -38.32 -19.81 -0.61
N ILE A 333 -39.34 -20.64 -0.50
CA ILE A 333 -39.64 -21.72 -1.44
C ILE A 333 -40.97 -21.46 -2.13
N THR A 334 -40.97 -21.30 -3.45
CA THR A 334 -42.16 -21.38 -4.31
C THR A 334 -42.25 -22.78 -4.91
N ASN A 335 -43.31 -23.52 -4.58
CA ASN A 335 -43.57 -24.83 -5.17
C ASN A 335 -44.81 -24.78 -6.05
N ALA A 336 -44.58 -24.59 -7.36
CA ALA A 336 -45.60 -24.50 -8.40
C ALA A 336 -45.86 -25.83 -9.16
N GLY A 337 -45.11 -26.89 -8.85
CA GLY A 337 -45.34 -28.24 -9.37
C GLY A 337 -44.30 -29.24 -8.87
N GLY A 338 -44.65 -30.54 -8.84
CA GLY A 338 -43.73 -31.62 -8.45
C GLY A 338 -43.72 -31.97 -6.95
N ILE A 339 -42.76 -32.79 -6.52
CA ILE A 339 -42.61 -33.25 -5.13
C ILE A 339 -41.63 -32.34 -4.40
N LEU A 340 -41.96 -31.89 -3.19
CA LEU A 340 -41.08 -31.09 -2.33
C LEU A 340 -40.81 -31.81 -1.01
N THR A 341 -39.54 -31.87 -0.61
CA THR A 341 -39.10 -32.23 0.74
C THR A 341 -38.29 -31.09 1.32
N ALA A 342 -38.85 -30.36 2.29
CA ALA A 342 -38.17 -29.26 2.97
C ALA A 342 -37.86 -29.67 4.42
N THR A 343 -36.61 -29.50 4.84
CA THR A 343 -36.16 -29.81 6.20
C THR A 343 -35.50 -28.60 6.83
N ASN A 344 -36.02 -28.13 7.97
CA ASN A 344 -35.36 -27.13 8.81
C ASN A 344 -34.73 -27.81 10.02
N THR A 345 -33.42 -27.68 10.17
CA THR A 345 -32.70 -28.17 11.36
C THR A 345 -31.94 -27.07 12.09
N GLY A 346 -31.88 -25.87 11.53
CA GLY A 346 -31.29 -24.70 12.17
C GLY A 346 -32.31 -23.80 12.88
N ASN A 347 -31.84 -22.60 13.19
CA ASN A 347 -32.56 -21.52 13.87
C ASN A 347 -32.99 -20.41 12.88
N GLY A 348 -32.96 -20.68 11.57
CA GLY A 348 -33.29 -19.74 10.52
C GLY A 348 -34.80 -19.59 10.25
N ILE A 349 -35.13 -18.89 9.17
CA ILE A 349 -36.51 -18.72 8.67
C ILE A 349 -36.70 -19.57 7.41
N MET A 350 -37.77 -20.34 7.34
CA MET A 350 -38.17 -21.07 6.13
C MET A 350 -39.62 -20.75 5.77
N THR A 351 -39.84 -20.11 4.62
CA THR A 351 -41.17 -19.84 4.08
C THR A 351 -41.44 -20.75 2.89
N ILE A 352 -42.59 -21.41 2.87
CA ILE A 352 -43.00 -22.29 1.78
C ILE A 352 -44.35 -21.83 1.25
N SER A 353 -44.40 -21.42 -0.01
CA SER A 353 -45.63 -21.17 -0.75
C SER A 353 -45.83 -22.29 -1.77
N SER A 354 -46.79 -23.19 -1.51
CA SER A 354 -47.04 -24.34 -2.36
C SER A 354 -48.44 -24.30 -2.98
N ASN A 355 -48.50 -24.27 -4.31
CA ASN A 355 -49.73 -24.47 -5.09
C ASN A 355 -49.70 -25.77 -5.93
N ALA A 356 -48.67 -26.61 -5.72
CA ALA A 356 -48.40 -27.81 -6.50
C ALA A 356 -49.46 -28.94 -6.35
N MET A 357 -49.47 -29.83 -7.35
CA MET A 357 -50.23 -31.09 -7.39
C MET A 357 -49.41 -32.32 -6.96
N GLY A 358 -48.24 -32.14 -6.33
CA GLY A 358 -47.40 -33.24 -5.86
C GLY A 358 -47.23 -33.20 -4.34
N THR A 359 -46.78 -34.31 -3.75
CA THR A 359 -46.60 -34.42 -2.30
C THR A 359 -45.59 -33.41 -1.77
N VAL A 360 -45.96 -32.71 -0.70
CA VAL A 360 -45.07 -31.82 0.05
C VAL A 360 -44.82 -32.40 1.43
N THR A 361 -43.56 -32.61 1.77
CA THR A 361 -43.11 -33.03 3.09
C THR A 361 -42.30 -31.91 3.72
N VAL A 362 -42.70 -31.44 4.88
CA VAL A 362 -41.98 -30.43 5.66
C VAL A 362 -41.58 -31.03 6.99
N THR A 363 -40.30 -30.98 7.32
CA THR A 363 -39.77 -31.45 8.60
C THR A 363 -39.07 -30.30 9.31
N ASN A 364 -39.53 -29.93 10.49
CA ASN A 364 -38.85 -28.96 11.34
C ASN A 364 -38.36 -29.64 12.62
N THR A 365 -37.05 -29.76 12.78
CA THR A 365 -36.42 -30.27 14.00
C THR A 365 -35.51 -29.25 14.68
N GLY A 366 -35.31 -28.08 14.07
CA GLY A 366 -34.56 -26.97 14.64
C GLY A 366 -35.45 -25.99 15.41
N ASN A 367 -34.86 -24.90 15.91
CA ASN A 367 -35.58 -23.83 16.61
C ASN A 367 -35.87 -22.63 15.67
N GLY A 368 -35.89 -22.90 14.36
CA GLY A 368 -36.14 -21.90 13.34
C GLY A 368 -37.62 -21.78 13.02
N ASN A 369 -38.03 -20.59 12.59
CA ASN A 369 -39.41 -20.30 12.23
C ASN A 369 -39.73 -20.89 10.85
N VAL A 370 -40.66 -21.82 10.79
CA VAL A 370 -41.12 -22.40 9.53
C VAL A 370 -42.57 -22.01 9.29
N SER A 371 -42.82 -21.36 8.15
CA SER A 371 -44.14 -20.97 7.67
C SER A 371 -44.48 -21.71 6.39
N VAL A 372 -45.67 -22.31 6.34
CA VAL A 372 -46.16 -23.04 5.17
C VAL A 372 -47.54 -22.51 4.78
N ASN A 373 -47.64 -21.99 3.57
CA ASN A 373 -48.89 -21.57 2.94
C ASN A 373 -49.20 -22.50 1.76
N ALA A 374 -50.32 -23.18 1.85
CA ALA A 374 -50.69 -24.26 0.95
C ALA A 374 -52.03 -24.02 0.27
N THR A 375 -52.01 -23.89 -1.05
CA THR A 375 -53.22 -23.69 -1.87
C THR A 375 -53.45 -24.80 -2.90
N GLY A 376 -52.56 -25.80 -2.93
CA GLY A 376 -52.67 -26.99 -3.79
C GLY A 376 -53.72 -28.01 -3.32
N THR A 377 -54.00 -29.01 -4.16
CA THR A 377 -55.04 -30.03 -3.90
C THR A 377 -54.54 -31.31 -3.23
N GLU A 378 -53.22 -31.51 -3.13
CA GLU A 378 -52.61 -32.70 -2.55
C GLU A 378 -52.31 -32.56 -1.06
N ALA A 379 -52.20 -33.69 -0.36
CA ALA A 379 -51.89 -33.71 1.06
C ALA A 379 -50.47 -33.21 1.36
N ILE A 380 -50.36 -32.32 2.35
CA ILE A 380 -49.09 -31.88 2.93
C ILE A 380 -48.84 -32.64 4.22
N THR A 381 -47.64 -33.21 4.34
CA THR A 381 -47.19 -33.86 5.58
C THR A 381 -46.22 -32.94 6.29
N ILE A 382 -46.55 -32.57 7.53
CA ILE A 382 -45.69 -31.76 8.39
C ILE A 382 -45.28 -32.59 9.60
N THR A 383 -43.98 -32.64 9.86
CA THR A 383 -43.42 -33.21 11.08
C THR A 383 -42.67 -32.11 11.83
N HIS A 384 -43.12 -31.79 13.04
CA HIS A 384 -42.50 -30.76 13.88
C HIS A 384 -42.08 -31.37 15.22
N THR A 385 -40.80 -31.22 15.57
CA THR A 385 -40.25 -31.63 16.87
C THR A 385 -39.42 -30.53 17.54
N GLY A 386 -39.40 -29.31 16.97
CA GLY A 386 -38.76 -28.10 17.52
C GLY A 386 -39.64 -27.35 18.53
N ASP A 387 -39.27 -26.11 18.88
CA ASP A 387 -40.05 -25.22 19.76
C ASP A 387 -41.28 -24.58 19.06
N GLU A 388 -42.08 -23.76 19.75
CA GLU A 388 -43.45 -23.37 19.32
C GLU A 388 -43.52 -22.37 18.12
N ASP A 389 -42.43 -22.14 17.39
CA ASP A 389 -42.35 -21.19 16.27
C ASP A 389 -42.69 -21.86 14.91
N TYR A 390 -43.90 -22.45 14.81
CA TYR A 390 -44.42 -23.02 13.56
C TYR A 390 -45.79 -22.43 13.19
N VAL A 391 -45.94 -21.95 11.95
CA VAL A 391 -47.20 -21.40 11.43
C VAL A 391 -47.61 -22.13 10.14
N TYR A 392 -48.87 -22.59 10.09
CA TYR A 392 -49.47 -23.20 8.90
C TYR A 392 -50.79 -22.52 8.58
N GLU A 393 -50.94 -22.05 7.33
CA GLU A 393 -52.14 -21.38 6.83
C GLU A 393 -52.68 -22.03 5.54
#